data_AF-A0A368TXQ8-F1
#
_entry.id   AF-A0A368TXQ8-F1
#
_cell.length_a   1.000
_cell.length_b   1.000
_cell.length_c   1.000
_cell.angle_alpha   90.00
_cell.angle_beta   90.00
_cell.angle_gamma   90.00
#
_symmetry.space_group_name_H-M   'P 1'
#
loop_
_entity.id
_entity.type
_entity.pdbx_description
1 polymer ?
#
loop_
_entity_poly.entity_id
_entity_poly.type
_entity_poly.pdbx_seq_one_letter_code
_entity_poly.pdbx_strand_id
1 'polypeptide(L)'
;MPTKIATLGRERTIATLARRLYRIEGRGSTDLQHRAEAALIAANPRLSSAGGFHAGRRIVVPTLSGLTHTEDVSTADADGKGLMGETALRLQALGSQIEDSFSRASETRREALKHMDNTKFVTEARAALPESTTLLSRTKERLSREDEQVEAKSKVFRQAVSAALEGVKALDELSRRTSPK
;
A
#
# COMPACT_ATOMS: atom_id res chain seq x y z
N MET A 1 0.54 18.67 -5.36
CA MET A 1 0.16 19.14 -4.01
C MET A 1 1.08 18.51 -2.99
N PRO A 2 1.60 19.27 -2.00
CA PRO A 2 2.55 18.75 -1.03
C PRO A 2 1.92 17.58 -0.25
N THR A 3 2.65 16.47 -0.21
CA THR A 3 2.22 15.25 0.49
C THR A 3 2.80 15.34 1.91
N LYS A 4 1.95 15.47 2.92
CA LYS A 4 2.41 15.47 4.31
C LYS A 4 2.55 14.04 4.82
N ILE A 5 3.50 13.80 5.73
CA ILE A 5 3.72 12.48 6.31
C ILE A 5 3.63 12.63 7.83
N ALA A 6 2.88 11.72 8.45
CA ALA A 6 2.76 11.65 9.89
C ALA A 6 3.16 10.26 10.40
N THR A 7 3.55 10.18 11.66
CA THR A 7 3.84 8.91 12.33
C THR A 7 2.63 8.50 13.15
N LEU A 8 2.14 7.27 12.99
CA LEU A 8 1.09 6.70 13.84
C LEU A 8 1.56 6.68 15.29
N GLY A 9 0.74 7.24 16.17
CA GLY A 9 0.93 7.22 17.62
C GLY A 9 0.24 6.00 18.22
N ARG A 10 -0.61 6.23 19.22
CA ARG A 10 -1.36 5.17 19.91
C ARG A 10 -2.81 5.05 19.43
N GLU A 11 -3.12 5.61 18.25
CA GLU A 11 -4.48 5.59 17.70
C GLU A 11 -4.87 4.17 17.30
N ARG A 12 -6.12 3.79 17.61
CA ARG A 12 -6.67 2.46 17.27
C ARG A 12 -7.72 2.51 16.18
N THR A 13 -8.12 3.71 15.77
CA THR A 13 -9.21 3.93 14.81
C THR A 13 -8.90 5.06 13.84
N ILE A 14 -9.49 5.00 12.65
CA ILE A 14 -9.35 6.04 11.62
C ILE A 14 -9.91 7.38 12.10
N ALA A 15 -11.01 7.36 12.86
CA ALA A 15 -11.65 8.55 13.41
C ALA A 15 -10.74 9.29 14.40
N THR A 16 -10.10 8.56 15.32
CA THR A 16 -9.13 9.14 16.27
C THR A 16 -7.91 9.71 15.55
N LEU A 17 -7.48 9.05 14.47
CA LEU A 17 -6.37 9.51 13.67
C LEU A 17 -6.71 10.78 12.89
N ALA A 18 -7.88 10.84 12.25
CA ALA A 18 -8.35 12.00 11.51
C ALA A 18 -8.43 13.26 12.40
N ARG A 19 -8.99 13.12 13.61
CA ARG A 19 -9.07 14.24 14.58
C ARG A 19 -7.71 14.71 15.07
N ARG A 20 -6.72 13.80 15.14
CA ARG A 20 -5.36 14.17 15.51
C ARG A 20 -4.65 14.90 14.39
N LEU A 21 -4.87 14.51 13.14
CA LEU A 21 -4.14 15.03 11.96
C LEU A 21 -4.76 16.30 11.36
N TYR A 22 -6.05 16.53 11.56
CA TYR A 22 -6.78 17.67 11.02
C TYR A 22 -7.49 18.43 12.13
N ARG A 23 -7.51 19.76 12.00
CA ARG A 23 -8.33 20.63 12.83
C ARG A 23 -9.76 20.62 12.31
N ILE A 24 -10.59 19.77 12.91
CA ILE A 24 -12.00 19.57 12.51
C ILE A 24 -12.89 20.24 13.56
N GLU A 25 -13.22 21.52 13.34
CA GLU A 25 -14.03 22.35 14.24
C GLU A 25 -15.16 23.05 13.45
N GLY A 26 -16.27 23.40 14.12
CA GLY A 26 -17.36 24.20 13.54
C GLY A 26 -18.54 23.44 12.93
N ARG A 27 -19.45 24.17 12.26
CA ARG A 27 -20.63 23.59 11.58
C ARG A 27 -20.17 22.71 10.40
N GLY A 28 -20.72 21.50 10.31
CA GLY A 28 -20.32 20.51 9.28
C GLY A 28 -19.10 19.66 9.66
N SER A 29 -18.68 19.68 10.93
CA SER A 29 -17.55 18.88 11.42
C SER A 29 -17.69 17.38 11.13
N THR A 30 -18.90 16.83 11.16
CA THR A 30 -19.17 15.41 10.87
C THR A 30 -18.86 15.07 9.42
N ASP A 31 -19.30 15.90 8.47
CA ASP A 31 -19.03 15.68 7.05
C ASP A 31 -17.54 15.85 6.72
N LEU A 32 -16.90 16.85 7.33
CA LEU A 32 -15.46 17.05 7.21
C LEU A 32 -14.67 15.87 7.79
N GLN A 33 -15.12 15.32 8.91
CA GLN A 33 -14.53 14.12 9.51
C GLN A 33 -14.65 12.92 8.58
N HIS A 34 -15.83 12.65 8.01
CA HIS A 34 -16.00 11.55 7.06
C HIS A 34 -15.14 11.72 5.81
N ARG A 35 -15.02 12.95 5.28
CA ARG A 35 -14.12 13.24 4.15
C ARG A 35 -12.66 12.98 4.51
N ALA A 36 -12.23 13.39 5.71
CA ALA A 36 -10.88 13.15 6.20
C ALA A 36 -10.58 11.65 6.36
N GLU A 37 -11.49 10.89 6.95
CA GLU A 37 -11.38 9.44 7.10
C GLU A 37 -11.29 8.73 5.75
N ALA A 38 -12.19 9.05 4.81
CA ALA A 38 -12.20 8.46 3.48
C ALA A 38 -10.89 8.75 2.71
N ALA A 39 -10.40 9.99 2.79
CA ALA A 39 -9.14 10.36 2.16
C ALA A 39 -7.94 9.67 2.79
N LEU A 40 -7.91 9.52 4.13
CA LEU A 40 -6.84 8.80 4.82
C LEU A 40 -6.82 7.32 4.46
N ILE A 41 -7.98 6.67 4.33
CA ILE A 41 -8.09 5.27 3.89
C ILE A 41 -7.65 5.14 2.44
N ALA A 42 -8.09 6.04 1.55
CA ALA A 42 -7.69 6.03 0.14
C ALA A 42 -6.17 6.17 -0.03
N ALA A 43 -5.55 7.07 0.75
CA ALA A 43 -4.11 7.26 0.75
C ALA A 43 -3.34 6.13 1.46
N ASN A 44 -3.98 5.44 2.42
CA ASN A 44 -3.35 4.38 3.22
C ASN A 44 -4.30 3.17 3.37
N PRO A 45 -4.46 2.32 2.34
CA PRO A 45 -5.45 1.24 2.33
C PRO A 45 -5.39 0.29 3.53
N ARG A 46 -4.19 0.08 4.10
CA ARG A 46 -3.96 -0.72 5.31
C ARG A 46 -4.69 -0.22 6.56
N LEU A 47 -5.05 1.05 6.64
CA LEU A 47 -5.81 1.61 7.77
C LEU A 47 -7.28 1.14 7.79
N SER A 48 -7.72 0.41 6.76
CA SER A 48 -9.04 -0.23 6.73
C SER A 48 -9.19 -1.39 7.71
N SER A 49 -8.08 -1.96 8.21
CA SER A 49 -8.10 -3.06 9.17
C SER A 49 -7.44 -2.66 10.50
N ALA A 50 -7.81 -3.34 11.59
CA ALA A 50 -7.24 -3.08 12.92
C ALA A 50 -5.71 -3.28 12.95
N GLY A 51 -5.18 -4.23 12.15
CA GLY A 51 -3.74 -4.43 11.98
C GLY A 51 -3.01 -3.28 11.24
N GLY A 52 -3.74 -2.32 10.67
CA GLY A 52 -3.16 -1.12 10.08
C GLY A 52 -2.55 -0.15 11.08
N PHE A 53 -3.00 -0.19 12.34
CA PHE A 53 -2.76 0.82 13.38
C PHE A 53 -1.57 0.49 14.30
N HIS A 54 -0.43 0.09 13.71
CA HIS A 54 0.80 -0.12 14.48
C HIS A 54 1.49 1.22 14.78
N ALA A 55 1.77 1.46 16.06
CA ALA A 55 2.50 2.64 16.52
C ALA A 55 3.89 2.75 15.85
N GLY A 56 4.33 3.97 15.58
CA GLY A 56 5.60 4.26 14.89
C GLY A 56 5.54 4.12 13.36
N ARG A 57 4.43 3.63 12.80
CA ARG A 57 4.30 3.45 11.35
C ARG A 57 4.00 4.78 10.65
N ARG A 58 4.76 5.10 9.60
CA ARG A 58 4.59 6.34 8.82
C ARG A 58 3.42 6.22 7.86
N ILE A 59 2.56 7.23 7.79
CA ILE A 59 1.37 7.30 6.94
C ILE A 59 1.38 8.58 6.11
N VAL A 60 0.71 8.52 4.95
CA VAL A 60 0.50 9.67 4.07
C VAL A 60 -0.73 10.46 4.54
N VAL A 61 -0.59 11.77 4.70
CA VAL A 61 -1.67 12.66 5.12
C VAL A 61 -2.07 13.54 3.92
N PRO A 62 -3.22 13.28 3.28
CA PRO A 62 -3.66 14.06 2.14
C PRO A 62 -4.02 15.50 2.53
N THR A 63 -3.88 16.42 1.59
CA THR A 63 -4.38 17.80 1.76
C THR A 63 -5.83 17.85 1.28
N LEU A 64 -6.73 18.38 2.11
CA LEU A 64 -8.16 18.43 1.84
C LEU A 64 -8.64 19.87 1.84
N SER A 65 -9.47 20.22 0.87
CA SER A 65 -10.06 21.57 0.79
C SER A 65 -10.95 21.82 2.02
N GLY A 66 -10.74 22.94 2.70
CA GLY A 66 -11.48 23.32 3.90
C GLY A 66 -11.00 22.67 5.20
N LEU A 67 -9.91 21.89 5.18
CA LEU A 67 -9.29 21.32 6.38
C LEU A 67 -7.86 21.80 6.54
N THR A 68 -7.53 22.24 7.75
CA THR A 68 -6.16 22.56 8.15
C THR A 68 -5.56 21.37 8.90
N HIS A 69 -4.27 21.10 8.67
CA HIS A 69 -3.54 20.10 9.46
C HIS A 69 -3.19 20.67 10.84
N THR A 70 -3.08 19.79 11.82
CA THR A 70 -2.50 20.09 13.14
C THR A 70 -0.97 20.15 13.06
N GLU A 71 -0.35 20.80 14.05
CA GLU A 71 1.11 21.00 14.13
C GLU A 71 1.90 19.68 14.23
N ASP A 72 1.29 18.61 14.73
CA ASP A 72 1.88 17.25 14.81
C ASP A 72 2.15 16.63 13.43
N VAL A 73 1.62 17.23 12.36
CA VAL A 73 1.88 16.81 10.99
C VAL A 73 3.14 17.53 10.49
N SER A 74 4.28 16.89 10.70
CA SER A 74 5.55 17.37 10.16
C SER A 74 5.39 17.65 8.66
N THR A 75 5.54 18.92 8.28
CA THR A 75 5.81 19.28 6.89
C THR A 75 7.16 18.67 6.56
N ALA A 76 7.19 17.76 5.58
CA ALA A 76 8.43 17.56 4.85
C ALA A 76 8.59 18.85 4.02
N ASP A 77 9.09 19.91 4.65
CA ASP A 77 9.29 21.18 3.96
C ASP A 77 10.28 20.96 2.82
N ALA A 78 9.90 21.49 1.66
CA ALA A 78 10.59 21.38 0.39
C ALA A 78 11.86 22.24 0.34
N ASP A 79 12.66 22.26 1.41
CA ASP A 79 14.08 22.60 1.29
C ASP A 79 14.74 21.48 0.47
N GLY A 80 15.65 21.80 -0.45
CA GLY A 80 16.25 20.81 -1.38
C GLY A 80 16.91 19.58 -0.72
N LYS A 81 17.07 19.58 0.61
CA LYS A 81 17.49 18.43 1.44
C LYS A 81 16.35 17.43 1.76
N GLY A 82 15.08 17.85 1.67
CA GLY A 82 13.89 17.03 1.93
C GLY A 82 13.38 16.25 0.71
N LEU A 83 13.70 16.68 -0.51
CA LEU A 83 13.25 16.06 -1.77
C LEU A 83 13.71 14.60 -1.92
N MET A 84 14.93 14.28 -1.51
CA MET A 84 15.45 12.90 -1.55
C MET A 84 14.79 12.02 -0.48
N GLY A 85 14.54 12.57 0.71
CA GLY A 85 13.77 11.89 1.76
C GLY A 85 12.33 11.62 1.33
N GLU A 86 11.66 12.60 0.72
CA GLU A 86 10.32 12.46 0.15
C GLU A 86 10.28 11.41 -0.97
N THR A 87 11.29 11.41 -1.85
CA THR A 87 11.40 10.43 -2.94
C THR A 87 11.60 9.02 -2.41
N ALA A 88 12.49 8.82 -1.42
CA ALA A 88 12.66 7.53 -0.75
C ALA A 88 11.35 7.05 -0.10
N LEU A 89 10.62 7.96 0.56
CA LEU A 89 9.36 7.64 1.22
C LEU A 89 8.27 7.26 0.21
N ARG A 90 8.17 7.98 -0.91
CA ARG A 90 7.25 7.65 -2.01
C ARG A 90 7.60 6.30 -2.64
N LEU A 91 8.87 6.05 -2.92
CA LEU A 91 9.34 4.77 -3.44
C LEU A 91 9.01 3.62 -2.48
N GLN A 92 9.19 3.81 -1.18
CA GLN A 92 8.87 2.80 -0.18
C GLN A 92 7.35 2.56 -0.07
N ALA A 93 6.55 3.61 -0.14
CA ALA A 93 5.09 3.51 -0.12
C ALA A 93 4.56 2.79 -1.37
N LEU A 94 5.04 3.16 -2.56
CA LEU A 94 4.71 2.50 -3.82
C LEU A 94 5.18 1.04 -3.82
N GLY A 95 6.39 0.78 -3.34
CA GLY A 95 6.93 -0.57 -3.16
C GLY A 95 6.00 -1.45 -2.33
N SER A 96 5.57 -0.93 -1.17
CA SER A 96 4.64 -1.64 -0.28
C SER A 96 3.28 -1.91 -0.94
N GLN A 97 2.71 -0.93 -1.65
CA GLN A 97 1.43 -1.10 -2.35
C GLN A 97 1.51 -2.16 -3.45
N ILE A 98 2.62 -2.19 -4.19
CA ILE A 98 2.83 -3.18 -5.25
C ILE A 98 3.07 -4.57 -4.64
N GLU A 99 3.83 -4.69 -3.55
CA GLU A 99 4.00 -5.95 -2.81
C GLU A 99 2.67 -6.51 -2.28
N ASP A 100 1.81 -5.66 -1.72
CA ASP A 100 0.47 -6.03 -1.27
C ASP A 100 -0.36 -6.56 -2.46
N SER A 101 -0.27 -5.91 -3.62
CA SER A 101 -0.97 -6.34 -4.83
C SER A 101 -0.49 -7.71 -5.34
N PHE A 102 0.82 -7.96 -5.30
CA PHE A 102 1.39 -9.27 -5.65
C PHE A 102 0.94 -10.37 -4.68
N SER A 103 0.91 -10.05 -3.38
CA SER A 103 0.50 -10.99 -2.33
C SER A 103 -0.97 -11.40 -2.52
N ARG A 104 -1.87 -10.43 -2.70
CA ARG A 104 -3.30 -10.69 -2.96
C ARG A 104 -3.52 -11.48 -4.25
N ALA A 105 -2.78 -11.16 -5.31
CA ALA A 105 -2.89 -11.87 -6.57
C ALA A 105 -2.44 -13.34 -6.43
N SER A 106 -1.37 -13.61 -5.68
CA SER A 106 -0.90 -14.98 -5.41
C SER A 106 -1.88 -15.73 -4.51
N GLU A 107 -2.42 -15.11 -3.45
CA GLU A 107 -3.44 -15.72 -2.59
C GLU A 107 -4.69 -16.12 -3.38
N THR A 108 -5.21 -15.21 -4.20
CA THR A 108 -6.40 -15.47 -5.04
C THR A 108 -6.17 -16.64 -5.99
N ARG A 109 -4.97 -16.73 -6.60
CA ARG A 109 -4.63 -17.86 -7.49
C ARG A 109 -4.47 -19.17 -6.74
N ARG A 110 -3.83 -19.15 -5.56
CA ARG A 110 -3.69 -20.34 -4.71
C ARG A 110 -5.05 -20.86 -4.27
N GLU A 111 -5.98 -19.97 -3.93
CA GLU A 111 -7.36 -20.35 -3.62
C GLU A 111 -8.06 -20.97 -4.84
N ALA A 112 -7.94 -20.35 -6.02
CA ALA A 112 -8.50 -20.91 -7.25
C ALA A 112 -7.93 -22.30 -7.56
N LEU A 113 -6.61 -22.49 -7.44
CA LEU A 113 -5.95 -23.79 -7.61
C LEU A 113 -6.44 -24.82 -6.59
N LYS A 114 -6.60 -24.45 -5.32
CA LYS A 114 -7.18 -25.32 -4.28
C LYS A 114 -8.60 -25.75 -4.62
N HIS A 115 -9.43 -24.85 -5.16
CA HIS A 115 -10.77 -25.20 -5.62
C HIS A 115 -10.74 -26.17 -6.80
N MET A 116 -9.81 -25.98 -7.74
CA MET A 116 -9.64 -26.87 -8.89
C MET A 116 -9.04 -28.24 -8.52
N ASP A 117 -8.36 -28.35 -7.39
CA ASP A 117 -7.85 -29.62 -6.83
C ASP A 117 -8.88 -30.35 -5.97
N ASN A 118 -10.03 -29.73 -5.68
CA ASN A 118 -11.09 -30.37 -4.91
C ASN A 118 -11.78 -31.45 -5.75
N THR A 119 -11.60 -32.71 -5.34
CA THR A 119 -12.16 -33.88 -6.03
C THR A 119 -13.67 -33.83 -6.20
N LYS A 120 -14.41 -33.29 -5.22
CA LYS A 120 -15.88 -33.14 -5.32
C LYS A 120 -16.24 -32.18 -6.45
N PHE A 121 -15.61 -31.01 -6.46
CA PHE A 121 -15.82 -30.00 -7.51
C PHE A 121 -15.48 -30.55 -8.89
N VAL A 122 -14.34 -31.22 -9.04
CA VAL A 122 -13.92 -31.82 -10.33
C VAL A 122 -14.92 -32.90 -10.79
N THR A 123 -15.42 -33.71 -9.86
CA THR A 123 -16.38 -34.77 -10.17
C THR A 123 -17.73 -34.19 -10.59
N GLU A 124 -18.25 -33.18 -9.87
CA GLU A 124 -19.48 -32.47 -10.21
C GLU A 124 -19.37 -31.74 -11.56
N ALA A 125 -18.26 -31.03 -11.79
CA ALA A 125 -18.00 -30.35 -13.06
C ALA A 125 -17.94 -31.33 -14.23
N ARG A 126 -17.29 -32.48 -14.05
CA ARG A 126 -17.21 -33.54 -15.06
C ARG A 126 -18.57 -34.18 -15.35
N ALA A 127 -19.41 -34.35 -14.34
CA ALA A 127 -20.76 -34.88 -14.49
C ALA A 127 -21.68 -33.91 -15.25
N ALA A 128 -21.57 -32.61 -14.98
CA ALA A 128 -22.35 -31.58 -15.66
C ALA A 128 -21.87 -31.31 -17.09
N LEU A 129 -20.56 -31.35 -17.32
CA LEU A 129 -19.94 -31.06 -18.61
C LEU A 129 -18.69 -31.95 -18.80
N PRO A 130 -18.75 -33.02 -19.62
CA PRO A 130 -17.62 -33.95 -19.80
C PRO A 130 -16.33 -33.28 -20.30
N GLU A 131 -16.49 -32.25 -21.14
CA GLU A 131 -15.41 -31.42 -21.69
C GLU A 131 -14.72 -30.54 -20.64
N SER A 132 -15.33 -30.35 -19.45
CA SER A 132 -14.74 -29.55 -18.37
C SER A 132 -13.39 -30.08 -17.92
N THR A 133 -13.13 -31.39 -18.03
CA THR A 133 -11.86 -31.99 -17.58
C THR A 133 -10.65 -31.40 -18.31
N THR A 134 -10.75 -31.22 -19.64
CA THR A 134 -9.66 -30.64 -20.44
C THR A 134 -9.52 -29.15 -20.18
N LEU A 135 -10.64 -28.43 -20.02
CA LEU A 135 -10.66 -27.01 -19.68
C LEU A 135 -10.08 -26.73 -18.29
N LEU A 136 -10.41 -27.55 -17.30
CA LEU A 136 -9.88 -27.48 -15.93
C LEU A 136 -8.38 -27.76 -15.92
N SER A 137 -7.92 -28.80 -16.63
CA SER A 137 -6.48 -29.09 -16.74
C SER A 137 -5.71 -27.93 -17.38
N ARG A 138 -6.20 -27.38 -18.50
CA ARG A 138 -5.56 -26.23 -19.17
C ARG A 138 -5.56 -24.98 -18.30
N THR A 139 -6.67 -24.72 -17.62
CA THR A 139 -6.80 -23.57 -16.71
C THR A 139 -5.86 -23.73 -15.51
N LYS A 140 -5.72 -24.93 -14.95
CA LYS A 140 -4.79 -25.23 -13.85
C LYS A 140 -3.34 -25.00 -14.28
N GLU A 141 -2.95 -25.53 -15.44
CA GLU A 141 -1.60 -25.35 -15.98
C GLU A 141 -1.31 -23.87 -16.25
N ARG A 142 -2.26 -23.14 -16.82
CA ARG A 142 -2.15 -21.70 -17.04
C ARG A 142 -1.97 -20.94 -15.72
N LEU A 143 -2.80 -21.21 -14.71
CA LEU A 143 -2.72 -20.56 -13.41
C LEU A 143 -1.39 -20.85 -12.71
N SER A 144 -0.87 -22.08 -12.80
CA SER A 144 0.44 -22.45 -12.25
C SER A 144 1.57 -21.64 -12.89
N ARG A 145 1.59 -21.55 -14.23
CA ARG A 145 2.58 -20.73 -14.97
C ARG A 145 2.47 -19.26 -14.63
N GLU A 146 1.24 -18.73 -14.51
CA GLU A 146 1.02 -17.33 -14.13
C GLU A 146 1.48 -17.05 -12.70
N ASP A 147 1.32 -17.99 -11.76
CA ASP A 147 1.79 -17.84 -10.38
C ASP A 147 3.32 -17.79 -10.31
N GLU A 148 4.01 -18.70 -11.00
CA GLU A 148 5.48 -18.70 -11.12
C GLU A 148 6.00 -17.38 -11.73
N GLN A 149 5.36 -16.89 -12.79
CA GLN A 149 5.72 -15.62 -13.41
C GLN A 149 5.54 -14.43 -12.46
N VAL A 150 4.49 -14.46 -11.64
CA VAL A 150 4.22 -13.40 -10.67
C VAL A 150 5.20 -13.43 -9.51
N GLU A 151 5.58 -14.62 -9.03
CA GLU A 151 6.63 -14.75 -8.03
C GLU A 151 7.98 -14.24 -8.56
N ALA A 152 8.35 -14.62 -9.79
CA ALA A 152 9.55 -14.13 -10.45
C ALA A 152 9.54 -12.60 -10.61
N LYS A 153 8.42 -12.03 -11.09
CA LYS A 153 8.25 -10.57 -11.21
C LYS A 153 8.30 -9.85 -9.86
N SER A 154 7.67 -10.43 -8.82
CA SER A 154 7.71 -9.89 -7.46
C SER A 154 9.14 -9.84 -6.92
N LYS A 155 9.94 -10.87 -7.16
CA LYS A 155 11.35 -10.91 -6.75
C LYS A 155 12.19 -9.84 -7.47
N VAL A 156 12.06 -9.73 -8.79
CA VAL A 156 12.76 -8.70 -9.58
C VAL A 156 12.35 -7.31 -9.14
N PHE A 157 11.06 -7.09 -8.90
CA PHE A 157 10.54 -5.81 -8.40
C PHE A 157 11.12 -5.44 -7.04
N ARG A 158 11.16 -6.38 -6.07
CA ARG A 158 11.76 -6.15 -4.75
C ARG A 158 13.23 -5.76 -4.84
N GLN A 159 13.99 -6.43 -5.71
CA GLN A 159 15.38 -6.09 -5.96
C GLN A 159 15.53 -4.68 -6.56
N ALA A 160 14.68 -4.32 -7.54
CA ALA A 160 14.69 -3.01 -8.15
C ALA A 160 14.34 -1.89 -7.15
N VAL A 161 13.33 -2.09 -6.29
CA VAL A 161 12.97 -1.13 -5.24
C VAL A 161 14.09 -0.99 -4.22
N SER A 162 14.71 -2.09 -3.79
CA SER A 162 15.85 -2.05 -2.86
C SER A 162 17.02 -1.26 -3.46
N ALA A 163 17.40 -1.55 -4.70
CA ALA A 163 18.46 -0.85 -5.41
C ALA A 163 18.15 0.65 -5.59
N ALA A 164 16.89 1.00 -5.90
CA ALA A 164 16.47 2.39 -6.00
C ALA A 164 16.58 3.12 -4.65
N LEU A 165 16.16 2.47 -3.55
CA LEU A 165 16.27 3.05 -2.21
C LEU A 165 17.74 3.25 -1.78
N GLU A 166 18.62 2.31 -2.12
CA GLU A 166 20.07 2.46 -1.90
C GLU A 166 20.65 3.61 -2.72
N GLY A 167 20.26 3.74 -4.00
CA GLY A 167 20.66 4.86 -4.85
C GLY A 167 20.23 6.22 -4.28
N VAL A 168 18.99 6.32 -3.79
CA VAL A 168 18.51 7.55 -3.16
C VAL A 168 19.27 7.87 -1.86
N LYS A 169 19.63 6.86 -1.05
CA LYS A 169 20.48 7.06 0.14
C LYS A 169 21.87 7.55 -0.22
N ALA A 170 22.50 6.94 -1.23
CA ALA A 170 23.83 7.35 -1.68
C ALA A 170 23.84 8.80 -2.20
N LEU A 171 22.78 9.20 -2.92
CA LEU A 171 22.60 10.58 -3.36
C LEU A 171 22.39 11.55 -2.19
N ASP A 172 21.62 11.16 -1.17
CA ASP A 172 21.46 11.96 0.06
C ASP A 172 22.81 12.15 0.76
N GLU A 173 23.60 11.10 0.94
CA GLU A 173 24.94 11.19 1.54
C GLU A 173 25.90 12.09 0.75
N LEU A 174 25.91 11.99 -0.58
CA LEU A 174 26.70 12.86 -1.44
C LEU A 174 26.27 14.32 -1.30
N SER A 175 24.97 14.60 -1.30
CA SER A 175 24.43 15.97 -1.16
C SER A 175 24.80 16.62 0.17
N ARG A 176 24.88 15.82 1.25
CA ARG A 176 25.31 16.27 2.58
C ARG A 176 26.79 16.60 2.64
N ARG A 177 27.62 15.89 1.87
CA ARG A 177 29.07 16.15 1.78
C ARG A 177 29.41 17.40 0.95
N THR A 178 28.60 17.72 -0.06
CA THR A 178 28.87 18.82 -0.99
C THR A 178 28.21 20.14 -0.63
N SER A 179 27.34 20.19 0.38
CA SER A 179 26.77 21.45 0.89
C SER A 179 27.77 22.16 1.80
N PRO A 180 28.39 23.29 1.40
CA PRO A 180 29.26 24.07 2.27
C PRO A 180 28.47 24.63 3.47
N LYS A 181 29.12 24.70 4.62
CA LYS A 181 28.59 25.38 5.83
C LYS A 181 28.53 26.88 5.63
#